data_AF-A0A1Z9Q5Y3-F1
#
_entry.id   AF-A0A1Z9Q5Y3-F1
#
_cell.length_a   1.000
_cell.length_b   1.000
_cell.length_c   1.000
_cell.angle_alpha   90.00
_cell.angle_beta   90.00
_cell.angle_gamma   90.00
#
_symmetry.space_group_name_H-M   'P 1'
#
loop_
_entity.id
_entity.type
_entity.pdbx_description
1 polymer ?
#
loop_
_entity_poly.entity_id
_entity_poly.type
_entity_poly.pdbx_seq_one_letter_code
_entity_poly.pdbx_strand_id
1 'polypeptide(L)'
;MSNYFKKLPNIDYVSRLPNAKIGEYMPVKNLFKRGTLRDDIFQDLSVFTKYKVSGDDRPDNVAYDFYDDSNLDWLVLLCNNIINIQSEWPMSQQGFDNYLIGKYTESGDSDTDTYNRIYNGVHHYETKQIKNSADVEILAEGLTVSPDYTLTYYDWLVDGYVNLLKGADEAYNTSLVTPINNYEYEAKIEDDKRNIFLLKPLYVSLVIDDLSEMMKYKKGSTEYISKSLKKAENIRLYQ
;
A
#
# COMPACT_ATOMS: atom_id res chain seq x y z
N MET A 1 -9.80 13.62 1.68
CA MET A 1 -10.25 13.35 0.29
C MET A 1 -11.44 14.20 -0.17
N SER A 2 -11.93 15.18 0.60
CA SER A 2 -13.17 15.90 0.27
C SER A 2 -13.11 16.70 -1.06
N ASN A 3 -11.94 17.22 -1.42
CA ASN A 3 -11.80 18.08 -2.60
C ASN A 3 -11.65 17.31 -3.92
N TYR A 4 -11.17 16.07 -3.90
CA TYR A 4 -11.07 15.26 -5.12
C TYR A 4 -12.45 15.01 -5.75
N PHE A 5 -13.45 14.61 -4.96
CA PHE A 5 -14.80 14.33 -5.47
C PHE A 5 -15.50 15.57 -6.06
N LYS A 6 -15.08 16.78 -5.69
CA LYS A 6 -15.57 18.01 -6.33
C LYS A 6 -15.11 18.13 -7.79
N LYS A 7 -13.91 17.61 -8.11
CA LYS A 7 -13.32 17.60 -9.46
C LYS A 7 -13.99 16.60 -10.40
N LEU A 8 -14.67 15.59 -9.87
CA LEU A 8 -15.39 14.61 -10.69
C LEU A 8 -16.59 15.27 -11.41
N PRO A 9 -16.83 14.91 -12.68
CA PRO A 9 -18.00 15.37 -13.40
C PRO A 9 -19.26 14.72 -12.84
N ASN A 10 -20.42 15.28 -13.19
CA ASN A 10 -21.70 14.74 -12.78
C ASN A 10 -22.21 13.73 -13.82
N ILE A 11 -23.07 12.82 -13.38
CA ILE A 11 -23.83 11.92 -14.23
C ILE A 11 -25.29 11.96 -13.75
N ASP A 12 -26.23 12.13 -14.68
CA ASP A 12 -27.65 11.99 -14.39
C ASP A 12 -27.96 10.50 -14.29
N TYR A 13 -28.17 10.04 -13.07
CA TYR A 13 -28.45 8.64 -12.77
C TYR A 13 -29.92 8.45 -12.42
N VAL A 14 -30.46 7.27 -12.74
CA VAL A 14 -31.88 6.96 -12.47
C VAL A 14 -32.14 7.04 -10.96
N SER A 15 -33.16 7.82 -10.58
CA SER A 15 -33.52 7.99 -9.18
C SER A 15 -34.00 6.67 -8.58
N ARG A 16 -33.40 6.30 -7.44
CA ARG A 16 -33.76 5.10 -6.66
C ARG A 16 -34.56 5.43 -5.40
N LEU A 17 -35.07 6.65 -5.29
CA LEU A 17 -35.90 7.04 -4.15
C LEU A 17 -37.24 6.27 -4.15
N PRO A 18 -37.86 6.01 -2.99
CA PRO A 18 -39.07 5.18 -2.89
C PRO A 18 -40.27 5.66 -3.73
N ASN A 19 -40.37 6.97 -3.99
CA ASN A 19 -41.46 7.58 -4.75
C ASN A 19 -41.05 8.07 -6.16
N ALA A 20 -39.87 7.68 -6.64
CA ALA A 20 -39.34 8.18 -7.90
C ALA A 20 -40.10 7.60 -9.11
N LYS A 21 -40.50 8.48 -10.03
CA LYS A 21 -41.18 8.06 -11.27
C LYS A 21 -40.21 7.37 -12.23
N ILE A 22 -40.73 6.50 -13.10
CA ILE A 22 -39.94 5.92 -14.18
C ILE A 22 -39.48 7.05 -15.10
N GLY A 23 -38.17 7.13 -15.35
CA GLY A 23 -37.56 8.21 -16.14
C GLY A 23 -37.16 9.45 -15.34
N GLU A 24 -37.28 9.42 -14.01
CA GLU A 24 -36.73 10.46 -13.14
C GLU A 24 -35.23 10.23 -12.93
N TYR A 25 -34.44 11.28 -13.19
CA TYR A 25 -32.98 11.26 -13.02
C TYR A 25 -32.58 12.27 -11.96
N MET A 26 -31.47 11.98 -11.28
CA MET A 26 -30.84 12.91 -10.35
C MET A 26 -29.36 13.05 -10.68
N PRO A 27 -28.82 14.28 -10.65
CA PRO A 27 -27.40 14.51 -10.87
C PRO A 27 -26.61 13.99 -9.68
N VAL A 28 -25.72 13.03 -9.92
CA VAL A 28 -24.78 12.49 -8.92
C VAL A 28 -23.35 12.61 -9.42
N LYS A 29 -22.36 12.45 -8.53
CA LYS A 29 -20.95 12.42 -8.93
C LYS A 29 -20.64 11.14 -9.70
N ASN A 30 -19.94 11.26 -10.82
CA ASN A 30 -19.53 10.12 -11.62
C ASN A 30 -18.30 9.44 -11.01
N LEU A 31 -18.53 8.40 -10.21
CA LEU A 31 -17.47 7.57 -9.61
C LEU A 31 -16.88 6.55 -10.59
N PHE A 32 -17.46 6.37 -11.79
CA PHE A 32 -16.91 5.49 -12.83
C PHE A 32 -15.75 6.14 -13.59
N LYS A 33 -15.53 7.45 -13.43
CA LYS A 33 -14.33 8.13 -13.89
C LYS A 33 -13.32 8.24 -12.76
N ARG A 34 -12.11 7.72 -13.01
CA ARG A 34 -10.95 7.82 -12.11
C ARG A 34 -9.90 8.72 -12.75
N GLY A 35 -9.30 9.61 -11.97
CA GLY A 35 -8.08 10.30 -12.35
C GLY A 35 -6.90 9.34 -12.29
N THR A 36 -6.09 9.32 -13.34
CA THR A 36 -4.83 8.58 -13.39
C THR A 36 -3.71 9.55 -13.71
N LEU A 37 -2.50 9.28 -13.24
CA LEU A 37 -1.34 9.97 -13.78
C LEU A 37 -1.15 9.53 -15.23
N ARG A 38 -0.61 10.44 -16.04
CA ARG A 38 -0.20 10.12 -17.40
C ARG A 38 0.96 9.11 -17.35
N ASP A 39 0.97 8.15 -18.26
CA ASP A 39 1.92 7.02 -18.21
C ASP A 39 3.39 7.44 -18.31
N ASP A 40 3.68 8.51 -19.06
CA ASP A 40 5.03 9.13 -19.17
C ASP A 40 5.54 9.71 -17.84
N ILE A 41 4.68 10.40 -17.09
CA ILE A 41 4.99 10.93 -15.76
C ILE A 41 5.13 9.78 -14.77
N PHE A 42 4.24 8.79 -14.84
CA PHE A 42 4.25 7.67 -13.90
C PHE A 42 5.48 6.77 -14.03
N GLN A 43 5.98 6.57 -15.25
CA GLN A 43 7.18 5.74 -15.51
C GLN A 43 8.49 6.47 -15.20
N ASP A 44 8.48 7.80 -15.16
CA ASP A 44 9.68 8.59 -14.89
C ASP A 44 9.91 8.77 -13.38
N LEU A 45 10.76 7.91 -12.79
CA LEU A 45 11.16 8.01 -11.39
C LEU A 45 11.83 9.36 -11.03
N SER A 46 12.37 10.09 -12.00
CA SER A 46 13.05 11.36 -11.76
C SER A 46 12.08 12.50 -11.40
N VAL A 47 10.79 12.37 -11.72
CA VAL A 47 9.76 13.36 -11.36
C VAL A 47 9.23 13.18 -9.94
N PHE A 48 9.57 12.06 -9.29
CA PHE A 48 9.16 11.74 -7.92
C PHE A 48 10.28 11.99 -6.90
N THR A 49 9.86 12.17 -5.65
CA THR A 49 10.71 12.25 -4.46
C THR A 49 10.29 11.15 -3.51
N LYS A 50 11.24 10.35 -3.03
CA LYS A 50 10.96 9.35 -2.00
C LYS A 50 10.73 10.05 -0.67
N TYR A 51 9.62 9.74 -0.02
CA TYR A 51 9.23 10.28 1.27
C TYR A 51 8.90 9.14 2.23
N LYS A 52 9.25 9.31 3.51
CA LYS A 52 8.88 8.36 4.56
C LYS A 52 7.83 9.01 5.46
N VAL A 53 6.64 8.42 5.50
CA VAL A 53 5.55 8.87 6.37
C VAL A 53 5.97 8.78 7.83
N SER A 54 5.84 9.88 8.56
CA SER A 54 6.27 10.00 9.96
C SER A 54 5.10 9.73 10.91
N GLY A 55 5.32 8.89 11.93
CA GLY A 55 4.32 8.62 12.97
C GLY A 55 2.96 8.20 12.41
N ASP A 56 1.90 8.91 12.81
CA ASP A 56 0.52 8.63 12.42
C ASP A 56 0.01 9.58 11.32
N ASP A 57 0.93 10.10 10.49
CA ASP A 57 0.58 11.08 9.46
C ASP A 57 -0.41 10.52 8.45
N ARG A 58 -1.50 11.27 8.28
CA ARG A 58 -2.50 11.01 7.26
C ARG A 58 -2.08 11.63 5.92
N PRO A 59 -2.65 11.18 4.79
CA PRO A 59 -2.33 11.73 3.48
C PRO A 59 -2.48 13.26 3.37
N ASP A 60 -3.41 13.85 4.11
CA ASP A 60 -3.63 15.31 4.16
C ASP A 60 -2.53 16.06 4.92
N ASN A 61 -1.98 15.46 5.99
CA ASN A 61 -0.83 16.01 6.70
C ASN A 61 0.41 15.96 5.82
N VAL A 62 0.68 14.80 5.19
CA VAL A 62 1.80 14.64 4.26
C VAL A 62 1.72 15.63 3.10
N ALA A 63 0.52 15.85 2.57
CA ALA A 63 0.31 16.83 1.50
C ALA A 63 0.57 18.27 1.99
N TYR A 64 0.16 18.60 3.21
CA TYR A 64 0.45 19.90 3.81
C TYR A 64 1.96 20.09 4.03
N ASP A 65 2.65 19.12 4.60
CA ASP A 65 4.07 19.21 4.91
C ASP A 65 4.96 19.29 3.66
N PHE A 66 4.53 18.65 2.56
CA PHE A 66 5.32 18.59 1.33
C PHE A 66 4.93 19.63 0.27
N TYR A 67 3.64 19.98 0.16
CA TYR A 67 3.13 20.91 -0.87
C TYR A 67 2.59 22.23 -0.31
N ASP A 68 2.61 22.43 1.00
CA ASP A 68 1.92 23.54 1.69
C ASP A 68 0.39 23.59 1.40
N ASP A 69 -0.20 22.47 0.97
CA ASP A 69 -1.63 22.36 0.65
C ASP A 69 -2.21 20.99 1.02
N SER A 70 -2.97 20.95 2.11
CA SER A 70 -3.69 19.74 2.58
C SER A 70 -4.75 19.25 1.59
N ASN A 71 -5.16 20.06 0.61
CA ASN A 71 -6.14 19.68 -0.40
C ASN A 71 -5.55 18.82 -1.53
N LEU A 72 -4.24 18.59 -1.53
CA LEU A 72 -3.52 17.72 -2.46
C LEU A 72 -3.32 16.29 -1.93
N ASP A 73 -4.04 15.91 -0.88
CA ASP A 73 -4.06 14.55 -0.33
C ASP A 73 -4.34 13.46 -1.38
N TRP A 74 -5.24 13.72 -2.31
CA TRP A 74 -5.54 12.82 -3.42
C TRP A 74 -4.37 12.62 -4.38
N LEU A 75 -3.49 13.62 -4.52
CA LEU A 75 -2.29 13.50 -5.36
C LEU A 75 -1.29 12.55 -4.72
N VAL A 76 -1.10 12.64 -3.40
CA VAL A 76 -0.27 11.70 -2.62
C VAL A 76 -0.74 10.26 -2.84
N LEU A 77 -2.04 10.02 -2.72
CA LEU A 77 -2.63 8.69 -2.94
C LEU A 77 -2.47 8.23 -4.40
N LEU A 78 -2.66 9.15 -5.35
CA LEU A 78 -2.57 8.85 -6.78
C LEU A 78 -1.15 8.46 -7.19
N CYS A 79 -0.12 9.15 -6.69
CA CYS A 79 1.29 8.84 -6.97
C CYS A 79 1.69 7.43 -6.52
N ASN A 80 1.06 6.92 -5.45
CA ASN A 80 1.34 5.60 -4.89
C ASN A 80 0.34 4.54 -5.36
N ASN A 81 -0.54 4.88 -6.30
CA ASN A 81 -1.64 4.03 -6.77
C ASN A 81 -2.50 3.45 -5.63
N ILE A 82 -2.67 4.20 -4.55
CA ILE A 82 -3.48 3.79 -3.40
C ILE A 82 -4.96 3.93 -3.75
N ILE A 83 -5.68 2.84 -3.65
CA ILE A 83 -7.12 2.73 -3.89
C ILE A 83 -7.85 2.66 -2.54
N ASN A 84 -7.36 1.84 -1.62
CA ASN A 84 -7.97 1.65 -0.31
C ASN A 84 -7.04 2.17 0.79
N ILE A 85 -7.28 3.41 1.19
CA ILE A 85 -6.52 4.09 2.26
C ILE A 85 -6.50 3.26 3.55
N GLN A 86 -7.58 2.53 3.89
CA GLN A 86 -7.64 1.81 5.16
C GLN A 86 -6.69 0.61 5.23
N SER A 87 -6.38 -0.01 4.09
CA SER A 87 -5.51 -1.20 4.04
C SER A 87 -4.11 -0.90 3.51
N GLU A 88 -3.98 0.09 2.63
CA GLU A 88 -2.74 0.37 1.90
C GLU A 88 -1.95 1.54 2.49
N TRP A 89 -2.59 2.43 3.25
CA TRP A 89 -1.88 3.49 3.98
C TRP A 89 -1.30 2.92 5.29
N PRO A 90 -0.12 3.38 5.73
CA PRO A 90 0.42 2.99 7.04
C PRO A 90 -0.57 3.30 8.15
N MET A 91 -0.81 2.31 9.01
CA MET A 91 -1.71 2.43 10.15
C MET A 91 -1.11 3.34 11.22
N SER A 92 -1.99 3.96 12.01
CA SER A 92 -1.55 4.61 13.24
C SER A 92 -1.09 3.58 14.26
N GLN A 93 -0.25 3.99 15.22
CA GLN A 93 0.23 3.07 16.26
C GLN A 93 -0.93 2.37 16.98
N GLN A 94 -1.96 3.12 17.38
CA GLN A 94 -3.15 2.55 18.02
C GLN A 94 -3.93 1.61 17.08
N GLY A 95 -4.00 1.95 15.79
CA GLY A 95 -4.65 1.10 14.77
C GLY A 95 -3.91 -0.22 14.59
N PHE A 96 -2.57 -0.15 14.57
CA PHE A 96 -1.70 -1.31 14.45
C PHE A 96 -1.80 -2.22 15.68
N ASP A 97 -1.80 -1.67 16.89
CA ASP A 97 -1.97 -2.45 18.12
C ASP A 97 -3.32 -3.21 18.12
N ASN A 98 -4.40 -2.52 17.74
CA ASN A 98 -5.73 -3.14 17.61
C ASN A 98 -5.77 -4.22 16.51
N TYR A 99 -5.06 -3.99 15.40
CA TYR A 99 -4.94 -4.97 14.32
C TYR A 99 -4.23 -6.24 14.79
N LEU A 100 -3.11 -6.09 15.51
CA LEU A 100 -2.36 -7.23 16.07
C LEU A 100 -3.22 -8.02 17.06
N ILE A 101 -3.88 -7.34 18.00
CA ILE A 101 -4.78 -8.01 18.96
C ILE A 101 -5.90 -8.74 18.21
N GLY A 102 -6.59 -8.05 17.28
CA GLY A 102 -7.68 -8.65 16.51
C GLY A 102 -7.25 -9.85 15.65
N LYS A 103 -6.00 -9.89 15.21
CA LYS A 103 -5.45 -10.96 14.37
C LYS A 103 -4.93 -12.16 15.18
N TYR A 104 -4.31 -11.91 16.33
CA TYR A 104 -3.59 -12.92 17.11
C TYR A 104 -4.30 -13.37 18.39
N THR A 105 -5.40 -12.74 18.78
CA THR A 105 -6.24 -13.22 19.89
C THR A 105 -7.05 -14.44 19.45
N GLU A 106 -6.93 -15.53 20.20
CA GLU A 106 -7.76 -16.73 20.03
C GLU A 106 -8.88 -16.81 21.08
N SER A 107 -9.90 -17.63 20.81
CA SER A 107 -11.03 -17.79 21.72
C SER A 107 -10.58 -18.39 23.05
N GLY A 108 -10.66 -17.61 24.13
CA GLY A 108 -10.30 -18.05 25.48
C GLY A 108 -8.90 -17.64 25.94
N ASP A 109 -8.14 -16.91 25.11
CA ASP A 109 -6.86 -16.33 25.50
C ASP A 109 -7.04 -15.24 26.55
N SER A 110 -6.08 -15.15 27.48
CA SER A 110 -5.89 -13.94 28.27
C SER A 110 -5.12 -12.88 27.49
N ASP A 111 -5.14 -11.62 27.95
CA ASP A 111 -4.33 -10.54 27.36
C ASP A 111 -2.84 -10.93 27.31
N THR A 112 -2.35 -11.62 28.35
CA THR A 112 -0.95 -12.07 28.43
C THR A 112 -0.62 -13.08 27.35
N ASP A 113 -1.52 -14.03 27.07
CA ASP A 113 -1.30 -15.06 26.05
C ASP A 113 -1.26 -14.44 24.65
N THR A 114 -2.16 -13.50 24.39
CA THR A 114 -2.19 -12.73 23.12
C THR A 114 -0.86 -12.00 22.91
N TYR A 115 -0.41 -11.22 23.90
CA TYR A 115 0.84 -10.48 23.77
C TYR A 115 2.07 -11.39 23.68
N ASN A 116 2.06 -12.54 24.36
CA ASN A 116 3.11 -13.53 24.24
C ASN A 116 3.20 -14.09 22.81
N ARG A 117 2.05 -14.39 22.17
CA ARG A 117 2.00 -14.82 20.76
C ARG A 117 2.51 -13.73 19.82
N ILE A 118 2.19 -12.47 20.07
CA ILE A 118 2.62 -11.33 19.25
C ILE A 118 4.14 -11.11 19.33
N TYR A 119 4.70 -11.03 20.55
CA TYR A 119 6.09 -10.60 20.75
C TYR A 119 7.09 -11.76 20.81
N ASN A 120 6.69 -12.94 21.29
CA ASN A 120 7.58 -14.09 21.44
C ASN A 120 7.23 -15.25 20.49
N GLY A 121 6.05 -15.22 19.85
CA GLY A 121 5.67 -16.21 18.85
C GLY A 121 6.48 -16.05 17.58
N VAL A 122 7.17 -17.11 17.17
CA VAL A 122 7.94 -17.14 15.92
C VAL A 122 6.99 -17.30 14.75
N HIS A 123 6.99 -16.33 13.82
CA HIS A 123 6.22 -16.40 12.58
C HIS A 123 6.95 -17.26 11.55
N HIS A 124 8.23 -16.96 11.35
CA HIS A 124 9.09 -17.64 10.40
C HIS A 124 10.56 -17.39 10.72
N TYR A 125 11.42 -17.98 9.93
CA TYR A 125 12.86 -17.97 10.09
C TYR A 125 13.49 -17.34 8.85
N GLU A 126 14.30 -16.31 9.02
CA GLU A 126 15.01 -15.61 7.95
C GLU A 126 16.52 -15.94 7.97
N THR A 127 17.15 -16.03 6.80
CA THR A 127 18.60 -16.26 6.69
C THR A 127 19.41 -15.05 7.15
N LYS A 128 20.57 -15.33 7.74
CA LYS A 128 21.62 -14.34 8.00
C LYS A 128 22.56 -14.25 6.80
N GLN A 129 23.12 -13.06 6.55
CA GLN A 129 24.13 -12.90 5.52
C GLN A 129 25.37 -13.71 5.88
N ILE A 130 25.81 -14.59 4.98
CA ILE A 130 27.05 -15.35 5.13
C ILE A 130 27.98 -15.00 3.98
N LYS A 131 29.20 -14.61 4.36
CA LYS A 131 30.30 -14.36 3.43
C LYS A 131 31.42 -15.36 3.67
N ASN A 132 32.16 -15.68 2.62
CA ASN A 132 33.38 -16.47 2.74
C ASN A 132 34.57 -15.61 3.17
N SER A 133 35.74 -16.24 3.33
CA SER A 133 36.99 -15.55 3.72
C SER A 133 37.49 -14.53 2.68
N ALA A 134 36.95 -14.55 1.46
CA ALA A 134 37.25 -13.60 0.39
C ALA A 134 36.26 -12.42 0.33
N ASP A 135 35.39 -12.26 1.34
CA ASP A 135 34.30 -11.27 1.42
C ASP A 135 33.26 -11.41 0.28
N VAL A 136 33.18 -12.59 -0.34
CA VAL A 136 32.15 -12.93 -1.33
C VAL A 136 30.92 -13.47 -0.61
N GLU A 137 29.76 -12.91 -0.93
CA GLU A 137 28.47 -13.36 -0.40
C GLU A 137 28.13 -14.76 -0.89
N ILE A 138 27.93 -15.68 0.05
CA ILE A 138 27.53 -17.06 -0.19
C ILE A 138 26.03 -17.24 0.04
N LEU A 139 25.49 -16.54 1.04
CA LEU A 139 24.07 -16.54 1.37
C LEU A 139 23.59 -15.12 1.64
N ALA A 140 22.54 -14.72 0.93
CA ALA A 140 21.85 -13.47 1.14
C ALA A 140 21.02 -13.50 2.44
N GLU A 141 20.89 -12.36 3.10
CA GLU A 141 19.99 -12.20 4.25
C GLU A 141 18.51 -12.11 3.83
N GLY A 142 17.61 -12.47 4.75
CA GLY A 142 16.16 -12.25 4.58
C GLY A 142 15.41 -13.30 3.77
N LEU A 143 16.03 -14.43 3.41
CA LEU A 143 15.33 -15.54 2.76
C LEU A 143 14.57 -16.36 3.80
N THR A 144 13.28 -16.63 3.55
CA THR A 144 12.48 -17.50 4.43
C THR A 144 12.94 -18.96 4.29
N VAL A 145 13.39 -19.55 5.39
CA VAL A 145 13.92 -20.92 5.42
C VAL A 145 13.35 -21.73 6.59
N SER A 146 13.61 -23.03 6.58
CA SER A 146 13.28 -23.91 7.71
C SER A 146 14.20 -23.64 8.91
N PRO A 147 13.76 -23.81 10.17
CA PRO A 147 14.61 -23.64 11.35
C PRO A 147 15.87 -24.52 11.38
N ASP A 148 15.84 -25.66 10.70
CA ASP A 148 16.94 -26.62 10.57
C ASP A 148 17.76 -26.41 9.28
N TYR A 149 17.62 -25.25 8.63
CA TYR A 149 18.38 -24.92 7.42
C TYR A 149 19.89 -25.11 7.64
N THR A 150 20.53 -25.75 6.66
CA THR A 150 21.96 -26.05 6.67
C THR A 150 22.59 -25.53 5.40
N LEU A 151 23.85 -25.10 5.50
CA LEU A 151 24.61 -24.59 4.38
C LEU A 151 26.00 -25.21 4.40
N THR A 152 26.40 -25.78 3.26
CA THR A 152 27.76 -26.25 3.02
C THR A 152 28.31 -25.56 1.79
N TYR A 153 29.48 -24.94 1.91
CA TYR A 153 30.17 -24.32 0.78
C TYR A 153 31.67 -24.57 0.87
N TYR A 154 32.35 -24.50 -0.28
CA TYR A 154 33.80 -24.62 -0.34
C TYR A 154 34.43 -23.22 -0.31
N ASP A 155 35.38 -23.01 0.60
CA ASP A 155 36.15 -21.77 0.70
C ASP A 155 37.56 -22.00 0.14
N TRP A 156 37.86 -21.33 -0.98
CA TRP A 156 39.14 -21.44 -1.66
C TRP A 156 40.32 -20.93 -0.83
N LEU A 157 40.13 -19.91 0.02
CA LEU A 157 41.22 -19.36 0.85
C LEU A 157 41.54 -20.25 2.06
N VAL A 158 40.56 -21.03 2.51
CA VAL A 158 40.70 -22.01 3.60
C VAL A 158 41.05 -23.39 3.04
N ASP A 159 40.99 -23.56 1.71
CA ASP A 159 41.17 -24.83 0.99
C ASP A 159 40.34 -25.98 1.60
N GLY A 160 39.05 -25.73 1.84
CA GLY A 160 38.20 -26.69 2.53
C GLY A 160 36.70 -26.39 2.48
N TYR A 161 35.90 -27.37 2.91
CA TYR A 161 34.45 -27.23 3.05
C TYR A 161 34.08 -26.68 4.42
N VAL A 162 33.29 -25.61 4.45
CA VAL A 162 32.65 -25.07 5.64
C VAL A 162 31.23 -25.64 5.72
N ASN A 163 30.88 -26.26 6.85
CA ASN A 163 29.56 -26.82 7.10
C ASN A 163 28.91 -26.06 8.26
N LEU A 164 27.80 -25.38 7.99
CA LEU A 164 27.02 -24.65 8.97
C LEU A 164 25.75 -25.43 9.24
N LEU A 165 25.76 -26.17 10.36
CA LEU A 165 24.70 -27.08 10.77
C LEU A 165 24.08 -26.60 12.08
N LYS A 166 22.85 -27.04 12.34
CA LYS A 166 22.16 -26.82 13.61
C LYS A 166 22.83 -27.61 14.74
N GLY A 167 23.03 -26.99 15.91
CA GLY A 167 23.52 -27.69 17.10
C GLY A 167 22.49 -28.68 17.66
N ALA A 168 22.95 -29.78 18.28
CA ALA A 168 22.07 -30.85 18.76
C ALA A 168 21.06 -30.39 19.83
N ASP A 169 21.45 -29.43 20.69
CA ASP A 169 20.62 -28.88 21.76
C ASP A 169 19.90 -27.57 21.38
N GLU A 170 20.07 -27.09 20.14
CA GLU A 170 19.46 -25.85 19.68
C GLU A 170 18.05 -26.09 19.12
N ALA A 171 17.16 -25.11 19.26
CA ALA A 171 15.83 -25.17 18.63
C ALA A 171 15.90 -24.93 17.11
N TYR A 172 16.83 -24.10 16.65
CA TYR A 172 17.07 -23.72 15.25
C TYR A 172 18.57 -23.46 15.02
N ASN A 173 19.01 -23.34 13.77
CA ASN A 173 20.41 -23.05 13.44
C ASN A 173 20.76 -21.58 13.71
N THR A 174 21.31 -21.30 14.89
CA THR A 174 21.63 -19.93 15.34
C THR A 174 22.68 -19.22 14.49
N SER A 175 23.49 -19.98 13.75
CA SER A 175 24.55 -19.44 12.88
C SER A 175 24.03 -18.97 11.53
N LEU A 176 22.96 -19.58 11.01
CA LEU A 176 22.41 -19.28 9.68
C LEU A 176 21.09 -18.54 9.70
N VAL A 177 20.35 -18.61 10.81
CA VAL A 177 18.93 -18.28 10.83
C VAL A 177 18.61 -17.40 12.03
N THR A 178 17.73 -16.43 11.81
CA THR A 178 17.11 -15.59 12.85
C THR A 178 15.61 -15.86 12.90
N PRO A 179 15.03 -16.19 14.07
CA PRO A 179 13.58 -16.24 14.22
C PRO A 179 13.01 -14.82 14.14
N ILE A 180 12.01 -14.62 13.31
CA ILE A 180 11.25 -13.38 13.21
C ILE A 180 9.92 -13.58 13.95
N ASN A 181 9.64 -12.72 14.91
CA ASN A 181 8.39 -12.79 15.65
C ASN A 181 7.22 -12.16 14.86
N ASN A 182 6.00 -12.41 15.32
CA ASN A 182 4.79 -11.90 14.67
C ASN A 182 4.77 -10.37 14.59
N TYR A 183 5.17 -9.68 15.66
CA TYR A 183 5.24 -8.23 15.68
C TYR A 183 6.20 -7.67 14.63
N GLU A 184 7.43 -8.19 14.55
CA GLU A 184 8.46 -7.76 13.60
C GLU A 184 8.01 -7.94 12.15
N TYR A 185 7.36 -9.07 11.85
CA TYR A 185 6.83 -9.34 10.52
C TYR A 185 5.76 -8.31 10.11
N GLU A 186 4.76 -8.07 10.97
CA GLU A 186 3.69 -7.11 10.68
C GLU A 186 4.21 -5.66 10.68
N ALA A 187 5.14 -5.32 11.57
CA ALA A 187 5.76 -4.00 11.63
C ALA A 187 6.57 -3.70 10.36
N LYS A 188 7.29 -4.69 9.81
CA LYS A 188 8.00 -4.58 8.53
C LYS A 188 7.04 -4.25 7.38
N ILE A 189 5.88 -4.90 7.33
CA ILE A 189 4.83 -4.62 6.33
C ILE A 189 4.34 -3.17 6.45
N GLU A 190 4.06 -2.70 7.67
CA GLU A 190 3.63 -1.31 7.88
C GLU A 190 4.74 -0.30 7.56
N ASP A 191 5.99 -0.59 7.93
CA ASP A 191 7.14 0.26 7.61
C ASP A 191 7.42 0.34 6.11
N ASP A 192 7.17 -0.74 5.37
CA ASP A 192 7.23 -0.74 3.91
C ASP A 192 6.18 0.20 3.31
N LYS A 193 4.94 0.21 3.85
CA LYS A 193 3.88 1.17 3.44
C LYS A 193 4.23 2.62 3.73
N ARG A 194 5.09 2.90 4.71
CA ARG A 194 5.54 4.28 5.00
C ARG A 194 6.42 4.85 3.90
N ASN A 195 7.04 4.01 3.06
CA ASN A 195 7.86 4.46 1.94
C ASN A 195 6.96 4.80 0.75
N ILE A 196 6.77 6.08 0.50
CA ILE A 196 5.90 6.57 -0.56
C ILE A 196 6.66 7.45 -1.55
N PHE A 197 6.09 7.60 -2.74
CA PHE A 197 6.54 8.51 -3.79
C PHE A 197 5.64 9.74 -3.83
N LEU A 198 6.25 10.92 -3.80
CA LEU A 198 5.57 12.21 -3.94
C LEU A 198 6.02 12.87 -5.24
N LEU A 199 5.08 13.42 -6.01
CA LEU A 199 5.39 14.18 -7.22
C LEU A 199 6.14 15.47 -6.85
N LYS A 200 7.20 15.81 -7.56
CA LYS A 200 7.89 17.08 -7.31
C LYS A 200 6.92 18.27 -7.52
N PRO A 201 6.94 19.31 -6.65
CA PRO A 201 6.00 20.42 -6.71
C PRO A 201 5.88 21.11 -8.08
N LEU A 202 6.97 21.15 -8.86
CA LEU A 202 7.01 21.72 -10.20
C LEU A 202 6.00 21.07 -11.19
N TYR A 203 5.68 19.78 -11.01
CA TYR A 203 4.79 19.04 -11.91
C TYR A 203 3.33 19.02 -11.43
N VAL A 204 3.03 19.57 -10.26
CA VAL A 204 1.68 19.55 -9.67
C VAL A 204 0.66 20.23 -10.58
N SER A 205 1.00 21.41 -11.12
CA SER A 205 0.11 22.15 -12.03
C SER A 205 -0.21 21.35 -13.29
N LEU A 206 0.79 20.68 -13.88
CA LEU A 206 0.60 19.83 -15.06
C LEU A 206 -0.40 18.71 -14.78
N VAL A 207 -0.26 18.02 -13.65
CA VAL A 207 -1.16 16.92 -13.27
C VAL A 207 -2.58 17.43 -12.99
N ILE A 208 -2.73 18.62 -12.41
CA ILE A 208 -4.05 19.22 -12.17
C ILE A 208 -4.74 19.55 -13.50
N ASP A 209 -4.00 20.06 -14.48
CA ASP A 209 -4.53 20.38 -15.81
C ASP A 209 -4.94 19.10 -16.56
N ASP A 210 -4.07 18.09 -16.55
CA ASP A 210 -4.35 16.76 -17.13
C ASP A 210 -5.60 16.13 -16.50
N LEU A 211 -5.69 16.16 -15.16
CA LEU A 211 -6.87 15.67 -14.45
C LEU A 211 -8.13 16.44 -14.88
N SER A 212 -8.04 17.76 -14.99
CA SER A 212 -9.16 18.62 -15.41
C SER A 212 -9.59 18.35 -16.85
N GLU A 213 -8.67 17.95 -17.73
CA GLU A 213 -8.99 17.50 -19.08
C GLU A 213 -9.65 16.12 -19.09
N MET A 214 -9.09 15.15 -18.36
CA MET A 214 -9.63 13.80 -18.22
C MET A 214 -11.05 13.80 -17.65
N MET A 215 -11.37 14.73 -16.76
CA MET A 215 -12.70 14.84 -16.14
C MET A 215 -13.77 15.40 -17.08
N LYS A 216 -13.42 15.94 -18.26
CA LYS A 216 -14.41 16.41 -19.25
C LYS A 216 -14.99 15.25 -20.05
N TYR A 217 -16.30 15.26 -20.30
CA TYR A 217 -16.91 14.33 -21.26
C TYR A 217 -16.63 14.75 -22.70
N LYS A 218 -16.34 13.76 -23.55
CA LYS A 218 -16.14 13.95 -25.00
C LYS A 218 -17.50 13.98 -25.69
N LYS A 219 -17.65 14.84 -26.70
CA LYS A 219 -18.83 14.87 -27.58
C LYS A 219 -18.87 13.59 -28.42
N GLY A 220 -20.06 13.07 -28.71
CA GLY A 220 -20.26 11.96 -29.66
C GLY A 220 -21.03 10.75 -29.14
N SER A 221 -21.38 10.69 -27.86
CA SER A 221 -22.30 9.69 -27.32
C SER A 221 -23.72 10.26 -27.23
N THR A 222 -24.73 9.42 -27.47
CA THR A 222 -26.17 9.74 -27.29
C THR A 222 -26.50 10.18 -25.86
N GLU A 223 -25.65 9.79 -24.92
CA GLU A 223 -25.73 10.10 -23.49
C GLU A 223 -25.05 11.43 -23.12
N TYR A 224 -24.35 12.09 -24.06
CA TYR A 224 -23.66 13.35 -23.79
C TYR A 224 -24.66 14.50 -23.65
N ILE A 225 -24.63 15.21 -22.51
CA ILE A 225 -25.38 16.46 -22.33
C ILE A 225 -24.43 17.66 -22.39
N SER A 226 -23.36 17.66 -21.58
CA SER A 226 -22.38 18.74 -21.52
C SER A 226 -20.99 18.22 -21.16
N LYS A 227 -19.97 19.09 -21.18
CA LYS A 227 -18.60 18.72 -20.78
C LYS A 227 -18.53 18.21 -19.33
N SER A 228 -19.46 18.59 -18.47
CA SER A 228 -19.52 18.22 -17.05
C SER A 228 -20.69 17.30 -16.69
N LEU A 229 -21.58 16.99 -17.65
CA LEU A 229 -22.78 16.19 -17.42
C LEU A 229 -23.01 15.16 -18.53
N LYS A 230 -23.25 13.91 -18.12
CA LYS A 230 -23.63 12.80 -18.99
C LYS A 230 -24.92 12.17 -18.44
N LYS A 231 -25.82 11.72 -19.31
CA LYS A 231 -27.02 10.98 -18.95
C LYS A 231 -26.73 9.48 -18.89
N ALA A 232 -26.97 8.82 -17.77
CA ALA A 232 -26.86 7.37 -17.71
C ALA A 232 -28.00 6.70 -18.48
N GLU A 233 -27.76 5.50 -19.02
CA GLU A 233 -28.84 4.68 -19.56
C GLU A 233 -29.84 4.26 -18.47
N ASN A 234 -31.12 4.19 -18.85
CA ASN A 234 -32.17 3.76 -17.94
C ASN A 234 -32.36 2.24 -18.01
N ILE A 235 -31.74 1.53 -17.09
CA ILE A 235 -31.88 0.08 -16.95
C ILE A 235 -33.32 -0.37 -16.60
N ARG A 236 -34.19 0.53 -16.10
CA ARG A 236 -35.62 0.20 -15.85
C ARG A 236 -36.46 0.07 -17.13
N LEU A 237 -35.94 0.48 -18.29
CA LEU A 237 -36.64 0.34 -19.57
C LEU A 237 -36.53 -1.07 -20.18
N TYR A 238 -35.64 -1.90 -19.67
CA TYR A 238 -35.33 -3.24 -20.19
C TYR A 238 -35.78 -4.37 -19.24
N GLN A 239 -36.54 -4.05 -18.19
CA GLN A 239 -37.15 -5.01 -17.25
C GLN A 239 -38.64 -5.14 -17.47
#